data_AF-A0AAP1RBN9-F1
#
_entry.id   AF-A0AAP1RBN9-F1
#
_cell.length_a   1.000
_cell.length_b   1.000
_cell.length_c   1.000
_cell.angle_alpha   90.00
_cell.angle_beta   90.00
_cell.angle_gamma   90.00
#
_symmetry.space_group_name_H-M   'P 1'
#
loop_
_entity.id
_entity.type
_entity.pdbx_description
1 polymer ?
#
loop_
_entity_poly.entity_id
_entity_poly.type
_entity_poly.pdbx_seq_one_letter_code
_entity_poly.pdbx_strand_id
1 'polypeptide(L)'
;MNFIEKYIITFNKCNLFFIILLSTISSFLFVLFGYLIKTVIDNKDSIGEINSLLIFIACFLSIRFLMPAGYSISEYLTQKTNIELSVKLREQVIDNIQNSHQEHFLKKNKGELNKVIESMLSSASSLFYTICSDVVPLLIQMIGIIIT
;
A
#
# COMPACT_ATOMS: atom_id res chain seq x y z
N MET A 1 -13.51 10.51 -13.10
CA MET A 1 -13.27 10.06 -11.71
C MET A 1 -14.60 9.72 -11.10
N ASN A 2 -14.80 8.43 -10.81
CA ASN A 2 -16.01 7.96 -10.13
C ASN A 2 -16.10 8.58 -8.73
N PHE A 3 -17.32 8.81 -8.24
CA PHE A 3 -17.57 9.43 -6.93
C PHE A 3 -16.79 8.74 -5.81
N ILE A 4 -16.65 7.41 -5.90
CA ILE A 4 -15.90 6.55 -4.98
C ILE A 4 -14.38 6.83 -5.03
N GLU A 5 -13.79 6.96 -6.21
CA GLU A 5 -12.35 7.29 -6.36
C GLU A 5 -12.03 8.67 -5.78
N LYS A 6 -12.89 9.65 -6.05
CA LYS A 6 -12.74 11.00 -5.52
C LYS A 6 -12.89 11.00 -4.00
N TYR A 7 -13.77 10.18 -3.45
CA TYR A 7 -13.97 10.04 -2.00
C TYR A 7 -12.78 9.37 -1.32
N ILE A 8 -12.26 8.28 -1.89
CA ILE A 8 -11.06 7.58 -1.40
C ILE A 8 -9.83 8.50 -1.42
N ILE A 9 -9.64 9.26 -2.50
CA ILE A 9 -8.50 10.20 -2.63
C ILE A 9 -8.65 11.42 -1.71
N THR A 10 -9.87 11.84 -1.39
CA THR A 10 -10.10 12.94 -0.46
C THR A 10 -9.99 12.47 0.99
N PHE A 11 -10.24 11.18 1.24
CA PHE A 11 -10.15 10.57 2.54
C PHE A 11 -8.71 10.28 2.93
N ASN A 12 -8.23 11.00 3.96
CA ASN A 12 -6.94 10.77 4.59
C ASN A 12 -5.71 10.84 3.65
N LYS A 13 -5.64 11.90 2.81
CA LYS A 13 -4.53 12.21 1.90
C LYS A 13 -3.14 12.08 2.53
N CYS A 14 -2.99 12.50 3.78
CA CYS A 14 -1.71 12.39 4.49
C CYS A 14 -1.29 10.94 4.71
N ASN A 15 -2.21 10.06 5.12
CA ASN A 15 -1.90 8.64 5.32
C ASN A 15 -1.61 7.95 3.99
N LEU A 16 -2.38 8.25 2.95
CA LEU A 16 -2.11 7.76 1.59
C LEU A 16 -0.73 8.18 1.09
N PHE A 17 -0.38 9.46 1.26
CA PHE A 17 0.94 9.96 0.91
C PHE A 17 2.04 9.26 1.72
N PHE A 18 1.83 9.04 3.02
CA PHE A 18 2.79 8.37 3.89
C PHE A 18 2.97 6.88 3.50
N ILE A 19 1.89 6.17 3.17
CA ILE A 19 1.92 4.79 2.67
C ILE A 19 2.72 4.71 1.37
N ILE A 20 2.42 5.59 0.41
CA ILE A 20 3.13 5.64 -0.87
C ILE A 20 4.62 5.95 -0.65
N LEU A 21 4.93 6.94 0.20
CA LEU A 21 6.31 7.31 0.52
C LEU A 21 7.07 6.14 1.15
N LEU A 22 6.49 5.48 2.14
CA LEU A 22 7.13 4.36 2.85
C LEU A 22 7.32 3.15 1.93
N SER A 23 6.31 2.84 1.12
CA SER A 23 6.37 1.81 0.08
C SER A 23 7.45 2.12 -0.98
N THR A 24 7.61 3.39 -1.34
CA THR A 24 8.68 3.85 -2.25
C THR A 24 10.06 3.64 -1.64
N ILE A 25 10.25 4.02 -0.37
CA ILE A 25 11.53 3.86 0.35
C ILE A 25 11.89 2.37 0.47
N SER A 26 10.94 1.53 0.85
CA SER A 26 11.14 0.08 0.93
C SER A 26 11.49 -0.54 -0.43
N SER A 27 10.83 -0.08 -1.49
CA SER A 27 11.10 -0.55 -2.86
C SER A 27 12.47 -0.09 -3.36
N PHE A 28 12.89 1.12 -2.99
CA PHE A 28 14.24 1.62 -3.29
C PHE A 28 15.32 0.83 -2.54
N LEU A 29 15.08 0.48 -1.27
CA LEU A 29 15.96 -0.40 -0.50
C LEU A 29 16.12 -1.79 -1.14
N PHE A 30 15.06 -2.32 -1.77
CA PHE A 30 15.12 -3.58 -2.53
C PHE A 30 16.01 -3.46 -3.78
N VAL A 31 15.92 -2.37 -4.53
CA VAL A 31 16.80 -2.14 -5.69
C VAL A 31 18.25 -1.97 -5.25
N LEU A 32 18.49 -1.20 -4.19
CA LEU A 32 19.81 -1.03 -3.58
C LEU A 32 20.40 -2.36 -3.11
N PHE A 33 19.58 -3.27 -2.58
CA PHE A 33 20.02 -4.61 -2.21
C PHE A 33 20.57 -5.39 -3.41
N GLY A 34 19.86 -5.36 -4.54
CA GLY A 34 20.30 -5.98 -5.79
C GLY A 34 21.62 -5.39 -6.30
N TYR A 35 21.72 -4.06 -6.30
CA TYR A 35 22.94 -3.35 -6.70
C TYR A 35 24.14 -3.66 -5.79
N LEU A 36 23.92 -3.73 -4.48
CA LEU A 36 24.92 -4.06 -3.48
C LEU A 36 25.48 -5.47 -3.70
N ILE A 37 24.62 -6.45 -4.01
CA ILE A 37 25.06 -7.81 -4.36
C ILE A 37 25.88 -7.82 -5.66
N LYS A 38 25.41 -7.13 -6.72
CA LYS A 38 26.12 -7.04 -7.99
C LYS A 38 27.53 -6.47 -7.81
N THR A 39 27.63 -5.36 -7.06
CA THR A 39 28.91 -4.70 -6.77
C THR A 39 29.90 -5.63 -6.06
N VAL A 40 29.41 -6.50 -5.17
CA VAL A 40 30.25 -7.50 -4.50
C VAL A 40 30.70 -8.62 -5.42
N ILE A 41 29.83 -9.08 -6.32
CA ILE A 41 30.20 -10.12 -7.30
C ILE A 41 31.27 -9.59 -8.25
N ASP A 42 31.12 -8.35 -8.71
CA ASP A 42 32.00 -7.73 -9.71
C ASP A 42 33.36 -7.30 -9.11
N ASN A 43 33.42 -6.95 -7.82
CA ASN A 43 34.64 -6.45 -7.16
C ASN A 43 35.20 -7.38 -6.08
N LYS A 44 35.09 -8.69 -6.28
CA LYS A 44 35.55 -9.71 -5.30
C LYS A 44 36.97 -9.49 -4.80
N ASP A 45 37.87 -9.06 -5.67
CA ASP A 45 39.30 -8.89 -5.35
C ASP A 45 39.60 -7.62 -4.54
N SER A 46 38.75 -6.58 -4.61
CA SER A 46 38.96 -5.31 -3.89
C SER A 46 38.30 -5.26 -2.50
N ILE A 47 37.39 -6.20 -2.19
CA ILE A 47 36.69 -6.29 -0.90
C ILE A 47 37.53 -7.04 0.16
N GLY A 48 38.74 -7.49 -0.21
CA GLY A 48 39.67 -8.17 0.70
C GLY A 48 40.13 -7.33 1.90
N GLU A 49 39.93 -6.01 1.88
CA GLU A 49 40.18 -5.15 3.05
C GLU A 49 39.08 -5.30 4.11
N ILE A 50 39.49 -5.61 5.35
CA ILE A 50 38.60 -5.84 6.50
C ILE A 50 37.59 -4.69 6.70
N ASN A 51 37.99 -3.45 6.48
CA ASN A 51 37.12 -2.27 6.61
C ASN A 51 35.99 -2.27 5.57
N SER A 52 36.30 -2.59 4.31
CA SER A 52 35.32 -2.67 3.23
C SER A 52 34.32 -3.82 3.45
N LEU A 53 34.80 -4.94 3.99
CA LEU A 53 33.96 -6.08 4.35
C LEU A 53 32.99 -5.75 5.52
N LEU A 54 33.46 -5.04 6.55
CA LEU A 54 32.63 -4.61 7.67
C LEU A 54 31.52 -3.64 7.23
N ILE A 55 31.85 -2.66 6.38
CA ILE A 55 30.87 -1.72 5.81
C ILE A 55 29.83 -2.48 5.00
N PHE A 56 30.25 -3.45 4.18
CA PHE A 56 29.34 -4.28 3.41
C PHE A 56 28.37 -5.06 4.30
N ILE A 57 28.88 -5.77 5.32
CA ILE A 57 28.05 -6.56 6.23
C ILE A 57 27.04 -5.67 6.96
N ALA A 58 27.48 -4.49 7.42
CA ALA A 58 26.60 -3.52 8.06
C ALA A 58 25.49 -3.05 7.11
N CYS A 59 25.83 -2.61 5.89
CA CYS A 59 24.84 -2.20 4.88
C CYS A 59 23.89 -3.34 4.51
N PHE A 60 24.41 -4.56 4.34
CA PHE A 60 23.61 -5.75 4.01
C PHE A 60 22.58 -6.04 5.10
N LEU A 61 23.00 -6.08 6.37
CA LEU A 61 22.11 -6.29 7.52
C LEU A 61 21.09 -5.17 7.67
N SER A 62 21.52 -3.91 7.55
CA SER A 62 20.63 -2.76 7.63
C SER A 62 19.54 -2.82 6.56
N ILE A 63 19.89 -3.10 5.30
CA ILE A 63 18.91 -3.22 4.22
C ILE A 63 17.98 -4.41 4.47
N ARG A 64 18.52 -5.56 4.89
CA ARG A 64 17.70 -6.75 5.18
C ARG A 64 16.72 -6.56 6.33
N PHE A 65 17.01 -5.67 7.27
CA PHE A 65 16.12 -5.37 8.38
C PHE A 65 15.12 -4.25 8.02
N LEU A 66 15.61 -3.16 7.44
CA LEU A 66 14.81 -1.97 7.10
C LEU A 66 13.76 -2.26 6.03
N MET A 67 14.10 -3.09 5.03
CA MET A 67 13.19 -3.37 3.92
C MET A 67 11.90 -4.10 4.39
N PRO A 68 11.97 -5.27 5.08
CA PRO A 68 10.77 -5.91 5.62
C PRO A 68 10.03 -5.03 6.63
N ALA A 69 10.76 -4.32 7.50
CA ALA A 69 10.13 -3.44 8.48
C ALA A 69 9.31 -2.32 7.82
N GLY A 70 9.84 -1.69 6.76
CA GLY A 70 9.11 -0.67 6.02
C GLY A 70 7.88 -1.21 5.29
N TYR A 71 7.96 -2.42 4.71
CA TYR A 71 6.79 -3.07 4.12
C TYR A 71 5.73 -3.42 5.16
N SER A 72 6.11 -3.94 6.33
CA SER A 72 5.18 -4.25 7.41
C SER A 72 4.50 -3.01 7.99
N ILE A 73 5.22 -1.90 8.15
CA ILE A 73 4.63 -0.63 8.61
C ILE A 73 3.67 -0.09 7.55
N SER A 74 4.05 -0.15 6.26
CA SER A 74 3.20 0.27 5.15
C SER A 74 1.91 -0.55 5.12
N GLU A 75 2.01 -1.88 5.25
CA GLU A 75 0.86 -2.78 5.29
C GLU A 75 -0.04 -2.48 6.49
N TYR A 76 0.53 -2.27 7.67
CA TYR A 76 -0.23 -1.89 8.86
C TYR A 76 -1.03 -0.59 8.64
N LEU A 77 -0.40 0.43 8.05
CA LEU A 77 -1.05 1.70 7.75
C LEU A 77 -2.13 1.56 6.67
N THR A 78 -1.90 0.74 5.65
CA THR A 78 -2.90 0.42 4.62
C THR A 78 -4.11 -0.25 5.25
N GLN A 79 -3.91 -1.29 6.07
CA GLN A 79 -5.01 -2.00 6.73
C GLN A 79 -5.79 -1.07 7.67
N LYS A 80 -5.11 -0.26 8.47
CA LYS A 80 -5.75 0.72 9.36
C LYS A 80 -6.62 1.71 8.57
N THR A 81 -6.07 2.27 7.50
CA THR A 81 -6.79 3.23 6.63
C THR A 81 -7.99 2.55 5.95
N ASN A 82 -7.85 1.29 5.55
CA ASN A 82 -8.90 0.53 4.90
C ASN A 82 -10.09 0.24 5.85
N ILE A 83 -9.81 -0.05 7.12
CA ILE A 83 -10.84 -0.19 8.16
C ILE A 83 -11.58 1.14 8.36
N GLU A 84 -10.84 2.25 8.51
CA GLU A 84 -11.43 3.59 8.68
C GLU A 84 -12.30 4.00 7.47
N LEU A 85 -11.84 3.70 6.26
CA LEU A 85 -12.59 3.93 5.02
C LEU A 85 -13.88 3.11 4.99
N SER A 86 -13.81 1.83 5.37
CA SER A 86 -14.95 0.92 5.38
C SER A 86 -16.05 1.38 6.36
N VAL A 87 -15.66 1.87 7.54
CA VAL A 87 -16.59 2.43 8.53
C VAL A 87 -17.31 3.64 7.97
N LYS A 88 -16.58 4.61 7.39
CA LYS A 88 -17.19 5.83 6.86
C LYS A 88 -18.04 5.63 5.62
N LEU A 89 -17.64 4.72 4.73
CA LEU A 89 -18.48 4.33 3.59
C LEU A 89 -19.79 3.71 4.09
N ARG A 90 -19.75 2.91 5.16
CA ARG A 90 -20.95 2.34 5.77
C ARG A 90 -21.85 3.42 6.37
N GLU A 91 -21.29 4.37 7.12
CA GLU A 91 -22.03 5.52 7.67
C GLU A 91 -22.70 6.33 6.55
N GLN A 92 -21.95 6.68 5.51
CA GLN A 92 -22.48 7.48 4.39
C GLN A 92 -23.56 6.75 3.60
N VAL A 93 -23.46 5.43 3.44
CA VAL A 93 -24.52 4.61 2.83
C VAL A 93 -25.77 4.59 3.71
N ILE A 94 -25.64 4.46 5.03
CA ILE A 94 -26.77 4.51 5.96
C ILE A 94 -27.45 5.88 5.90
N ASP A 95 -26.68 6.97 5.91
CA ASP A 95 -27.21 8.33 5.78
C ASP A 95 -27.93 8.54 4.45
N ASN A 96 -27.38 8.03 3.35
CA ASN A 96 -28.01 8.09 2.03
C ASN A 96 -29.32 7.26 1.98
N ILE A 97 -29.38 6.12 2.67
CA ILE A 97 -30.61 5.32 2.78
C ILE A 97 -31.67 6.05 3.62
N GLN A 98 -31.27 6.74 4.69
CA GLN A 98 -32.19 7.51 5.52
C GLN A 98 -32.73 8.75 4.79
N ASN A 99 -31.90 9.40 3.97
CA ASN A 99 -32.26 10.61 3.23
C ASN A 99 -32.98 10.34 1.91
N SER A 100 -32.82 9.16 1.31
CA SER A 100 -33.53 8.78 0.08
C SER A 100 -34.99 8.45 0.40
N HIS A 101 -35.89 9.31 -0.09
CA HIS A 101 -37.33 9.25 0.18
C HIS A 101 -37.93 7.85 -0.08
N GLN A 102 -38.81 7.46 0.83
CA GLN A 102 -39.23 6.11 1.20
C GLN A 102 -39.81 5.19 0.09
N GLU A 103 -40.08 5.65 -1.14
CA GLU A 103 -40.85 4.84 -2.10
C GLU A 103 -40.04 3.78 -2.87
N HIS A 104 -38.74 3.99 -3.12
CA HIS A 104 -37.89 3.03 -3.86
C HIS A 104 -37.25 1.95 -2.97
N PHE A 105 -37.09 2.23 -1.68
CA PHE A 105 -36.43 1.34 -0.72
C PHE A 105 -37.42 0.44 0.07
N LEU A 106 -38.68 0.86 0.25
CA LEU A 106 -39.71 0.05 0.89
C LEU A 106 -40.04 -1.25 0.13
N LYS A 107 -39.80 -1.30 -1.19
CA LYS A 107 -40.02 -2.49 -2.03
C LYS A 107 -38.83 -3.45 -2.07
N LYS A 108 -37.64 -3.05 -1.59
CA LYS A 108 -36.44 -3.89 -1.67
C LYS A 108 -36.21 -4.66 -0.38
N ASN A 109 -35.81 -5.92 -0.52
CA ASN A 109 -35.56 -6.81 0.60
C ASN A 109 -34.33 -6.30 1.39
N LYS A 110 -34.48 -6.09 2.71
CA LYS A 110 -33.39 -5.58 3.57
C LYS A 110 -32.12 -6.44 3.48
N GLY A 111 -32.28 -7.74 3.27
CA GLY A 111 -31.17 -8.67 3.07
C GLY A 111 -30.40 -8.47 1.77
N GLU A 112 -31.07 -8.14 0.67
CA GLU A 112 -30.41 -7.83 -0.61
C GLU A 112 -29.64 -6.51 -0.54
N LEU A 113 -30.22 -5.53 0.13
CA LEU A 113 -29.57 -4.25 0.39
C LEU A 113 -28.28 -4.44 1.18
N ASN A 114 -28.32 -5.21 2.27
CA ASN A 114 -27.12 -5.44 3.07
C ASN A 114 -26.04 -6.19 2.27
N LYS A 115 -26.43 -7.16 1.43
CA LYS A 115 -25.49 -7.87 0.53
C LYS A 115 -24.83 -6.94 -0.47
N VAL A 116 -25.57 -6.01 -1.07
CA VAL A 116 -25.01 -5.04 -2.03
C VAL A 116 -24.04 -4.08 -1.34
N ILE A 117 -24.37 -3.64 -0.12
CA ILE A 117 -23.49 -2.76 0.67
C ILE A 117 -22.20 -3.50 1.07
N GLU A 118 -22.30 -4.74 1.55
CA GLU A 118 -21.12 -5.56 1.88
C GLU A 118 -20.26 -5.84 0.64
N SER A 119 -20.87 -6.13 -0.50
CA SER A 119 -20.17 -6.32 -1.77
C SER A 119 -19.46 -5.04 -2.21
N MET A 120 -20.10 -3.87 -2.08
CA MET A 120 -19.50 -2.57 -2.39
C MET A 120 -18.31 -2.26 -1.47
N LEU A 121 -18.47 -2.46 -0.16
CA LEU A 121 -17.40 -2.24 0.83
C LEU A 121 -16.21 -3.17 0.59
N SER A 122 -16.46 -4.45 0.37
CA SER A 122 -15.43 -5.44 0.04
C SER A 122 -14.67 -5.06 -1.23
N SER A 123 -15.38 -4.65 -2.27
CA SER A 123 -14.78 -4.23 -3.54
C SER A 123 -13.93 -2.97 -3.39
N ALA A 124 -14.42 -1.95 -2.65
CA ALA A 124 -13.68 -0.73 -2.40
C ALA A 124 -12.42 -0.97 -1.56
N SER A 125 -12.54 -1.81 -0.53
CA SER A 125 -11.45 -2.23 0.35
C SER A 125 -10.36 -2.99 -0.40
N SER A 126 -10.75 -3.97 -1.23
CA SER A 126 -9.82 -4.73 -2.05
C SER A 126 -9.12 -3.83 -3.08
N LEU A 127 -9.86 -2.94 -3.75
CA LEU A 127 -9.28 -2.02 -4.73
C LEU A 127 -8.26 -1.09 -4.07
N PHE A 128 -8.58 -0.53 -2.90
CA PHE A 128 -7.66 0.31 -2.15
C PHE A 128 -6.38 -0.44 -1.74
N TYR A 129 -6.54 -1.65 -1.20
CA TYR A 129 -5.42 -2.48 -0.78
C TYR A 129 -4.52 -2.85 -1.97
N THR A 130 -5.09 -3.32 -3.08
CA THR A 130 -4.32 -3.70 -4.27
C THR A 130 -3.54 -2.52 -4.86
N ILE A 131 -4.13 -1.31 -4.90
CA ILE A 131 -3.41 -0.14 -5.40
C ILE A 131 -2.23 0.19 -4.47
N CYS A 132 -2.46 0.27 -3.16
CA CYS A 132 -1.45 0.75 -2.22
C CYS A 132 -0.36 -0.27 -1.91
N SER A 133 -0.72 -1.55 -1.79
CA SER A 133 0.18 -2.63 -1.35
C SER A 133 0.84 -3.37 -2.51
N ASP A 134 0.20 -3.45 -3.69
CA ASP A 134 0.74 -4.24 -4.81
C ASP A 134 1.19 -3.34 -5.96
N VAL A 135 0.28 -2.57 -6.54
CA VAL A 135 0.52 -1.84 -7.81
C VAL A 135 1.59 -0.77 -7.66
N VAL A 136 1.47 0.10 -6.65
CA VAL A 136 2.42 1.20 -6.42
C VAL A 136 3.85 0.68 -6.18
N PRO A 137 4.11 -0.22 -5.20
CA PRO A 137 5.46 -0.73 -4.99
C PRO A 137 6.00 -1.48 -6.21
N LEU A 138 5.20 -2.30 -6.91
CA LEU A 138 5.67 -3.03 -8.10
C LEU A 138 6.10 -2.09 -9.23
N LEU A 139 5.33 -1.02 -9.50
CA LEU A 139 5.71 -0.04 -10.51
C LEU A 139 7.02 0.67 -10.16
N ILE A 140 7.21 1.02 -8.89
CA ILE A 140 8.44 1.65 -8.41
C ILE A 140 9.63 0.69 -8.52
N GLN A 141 9.46 -0.57 -8.13
CA GLN A 141 10.50 -1.59 -8.27
C GLN A 141 10.87 -1.81 -9.74
N MET A 142 9.88 -1.94 -10.64
CA MET A 142 10.14 -2.10 -12.08
C MET A 142 10.92 -0.91 -12.65
N ILE A 143 10.49 0.32 -12.37
CA ILE A 143 11.17 1.53 -12.84
C ILE A 143 12.60 1.60 -12.29
N GLY A 144 12.77 1.30 -11.00
CA GLY A 144 14.07 1.26 -10.36
C GLY A 144 15.00 0.24 -11.01
N ILE A 145 14.54 -1.00 -11.23
CA ILE A 145 15.33 -2.05 -11.88
C ILE A 145 15.69 -1.69 -13.32
N ILE A 146 14.81 -1.05 -14.09
CA ILE A 146 15.10 -0.67 -15.49
C ILE A 146 16.18 0.42 -15.56
N ILE A 147 16.18 1.36 -14.62
CA ILE A 147 17.10 2.50 -14.60
C ILE A 147 18.48 2.12 -14.03
N THR A 148 18.57 1.08 -13.19
CA THR A 148 19.78 0.71 -12.44
C THR A 148 20.51 -0.49 -13.08
#